data_AF-A0A371AY45-F1
#
_entry.id   AF-A0A371AY45-F1
#
_cell.length_a   1.000
_cell.length_b   1.000
_cell.length_c   1.000
_cell.angle_alpha   90.00
_cell.angle_beta   90.00
_cell.angle_gamma   90.00
#
_symmetry.space_group_name_H-M   'P 1'
#
loop_
_entity.id
_entity.type
_entity.pdbx_description
1 polymer ?
#
loop_
_entity_poly.entity_id
_entity_poly.type
_entity_poly.pdbx_seq_one_letter_code
_entity_poly.pdbx_strand_id
1 'polypeptide(L)'
;MVKNMRKLAISTVLSLTVLTSFAMPKFLGGISSIAYAASTETLSDEPIEEGVYQIVSASCYKNLDVEVFGNNENGAQVQIYHTNGTSAQIWRIKKEKFGWYKIISLRSAENRCLDIENSNINNCSKIQIYDDNGSAAQRWKFLKNKDGSYIIVSKLSDNLKVLDVSLGKCEDRNKVWLHEYNGTVAQNWILVKVG
;
A
#
# COMPACT_ATOMS: atom_id res chain seq x y z
N MET A 1 25.74 -37.66 -5.44
CA MET A 1 25.80 -36.38 -6.19
C MET A 1 24.41 -35.77 -6.20
N VAL A 2 24.09 -34.92 -5.22
CA VAL A 2 22.78 -34.25 -5.15
C VAL A 2 22.90 -32.93 -5.91
N LYS A 3 22.12 -32.78 -6.98
CA LYS A 3 22.13 -31.63 -7.88
C LYS A 3 21.44 -30.46 -7.16
N ASN A 4 22.23 -29.53 -6.64
CA ASN A 4 21.76 -28.25 -6.11
C ASN A 4 21.13 -27.43 -7.24
N MET A 5 19.82 -27.56 -7.43
CA MET A 5 19.02 -26.64 -8.23
C MET A 5 18.81 -25.35 -7.42
N ARG A 6 19.67 -24.36 -7.68
CA ARG A 6 19.37 -22.97 -7.37
C ARG A 6 18.09 -22.60 -8.13
N LYS A 7 16.98 -22.43 -7.42
CA LYS A 7 15.79 -21.77 -7.96
C LYS A 7 16.21 -20.34 -8.34
N LEU A 8 16.41 -20.08 -9.63
CA LEU A 8 16.44 -18.72 -10.15
C LEU A 8 15.03 -18.14 -9.93
N ALA A 9 14.85 -17.36 -8.87
CA ALA A 9 13.74 -16.42 -8.82
C ALA A 9 14.05 -15.35 -9.86
N ILE A 10 13.37 -15.41 -10.99
CA ILE A 10 13.37 -14.33 -11.99
C ILE A 10 12.62 -13.18 -11.31
N SER A 11 13.37 -12.33 -10.61
CA SER A 11 12.89 -11.09 -10.02
C SER A 11 12.61 -10.13 -11.17
N THR A 12 11.37 -10.10 -11.66
CA THR A 12 10.92 -9.06 -12.57
C THR A 12 10.91 -7.75 -11.80
N VAL A 13 11.97 -6.95 -11.96
CA VAL A 13 12.02 -5.59 -11.43
C VAL A 13 10.96 -4.80 -12.19
N LEU A 14 9.83 -4.49 -11.54
CA LEU A 14 8.88 -3.55 -12.10
C LEU A 14 9.56 -2.17 -11.93
N SER A 15 10.24 -1.72 -12.98
CA SER A 15 10.79 -0.36 -13.01
C SER A 15 9.62 0.60 -13.15
N LEU A 16 9.05 1.03 -12.03
CA LEU A 16 8.24 2.24 -12.04
C LEU A 16 9.22 3.40 -12.27
N THR A 17 9.23 3.95 -13.47
CA THR A 17 10.00 5.16 -13.76
C THR A 17 9.34 6.30 -13.01
N VAL A 18 9.78 6.57 -11.78
CA VAL A 18 9.32 7.73 -11.02
C VAL A 18 9.95 8.97 -11.65
N LEU A 19 9.20 9.64 -12.52
CA LEU A 19 9.54 11.00 -12.96
C LEU A 19 9.26 11.94 -11.79
N THR A 20 10.22 12.09 -10.87
CA THR A 20 10.13 13.15 -9.87
C THR A 20 10.30 14.50 -10.58
N SER A 21 9.19 15.14 -10.94
CA SER A 21 9.15 16.54 -11.36
C SER A 21 9.37 17.41 -10.11
N PHE A 22 10.63 17.64 -9.73
CA PHE A 22 10.96 18.73 -8.82
C PHE A 22 11.08 20.04 -9.61
N ALA A 23 9.99 20.81 -9.67
CA ALA A 23 10.07 22.20 -10.13
C ALA A 23 10.58 23.06 -8.96
N MET A 24 11.87 23.44 -8.99
CA MET A 24 12.38 24.51 -8.12
C MET A 24 11.99 25.89 -8.69
N PRO A 25 11.81 26.94 -7.85
CA PRO A 25 11.57 28.30 -8.31
C PRO A 25 12.76 28.78 -9.14
N LYS A 26 12.49 29.38 -10.30
CA LYS A 26 13.51 29.95 -11.19
C LYS A 26 14.38 30.94 -10.41
N PHE A 27 15.64 30.61 -10.17
CA PHE A 27 16.65 31.62 -9.87
C PHE A 27 17.13 32.21 -11.19
N LEU A 28 16.82 33.49 -11.41
CA LEU A 28 17.29 34.27 -12.56
C LEU A 28 18.77 34.57 -12.35
N GLY A 29 19.66 33.80 -12.98
CA GLY A 29 21.06 34.18 -13.15
C GLY A 29 22.02 33.04 -13.44
N GLY A 30 22.53 32.98 -14.67
CA GLY A 30 23.90 32.51 -14.96
C GLY A 30 24.19 31.01 -14.90
N ILE A 31 24.07 30.35 -16.05
CA ILE A 31 24.86 29.19 -16.55
C ILE A 31 25.51 28.19 -15.56
N SER A 32 24.91 27.01 -15.45
CA SER A 32 25.62 25.72 -15.58
C SER A 32 24.60 24.61 -15.78
N SER A 33 24.75 23.81 -16.85
CA SER A 33 23.91 22.64 -17.12
C SER A 33 24.08 21.62 -15.99
N ILE A 34 23.07 21.50 -15.13
CA ILE A 34 23.03 20.48 -14.09
C ILE A 34 22.44 19.23 -14.74
N ALA A 35 23.27 18.20 -14.99
CA ALA A 35 22.76 16.89 -15.37
C ALA A 35 21.96 16.33 -14.18
N TYR A 36 20.65 16.18 -14.35
CA TYR A 36 19.78 15.53 -13.37
C TYR A 36 19.90 14.02 -13.54
N ALA A 37 20.49 13.33 -12.56
CA ALA A 37 20.42 11.88 -12.51
C ALA A 37 19.04 11.48 -11.99
N ALA A 38 18.20 10.89 -12.84
CA ALA A 38 17.01 10.18 -12.37
C ALA A 38 17.49 8.99 -11.52
N SER A 39 17.26 9.05 -10.20
CA SER A 39 17.48 7.89 -9.34
C SER A 39 16.35 6.90 -9.59
N THR A 40 16.68 5.77 -10.22
CA THR A 40 15.75 4.64 -10.32
C THR A 40 15.64 3.98 -8.95
N GLU A 41 14.52 4.18 -8.26
CA GLU A 41 14.22 3.42 -7.05
C GLU A 41 13.85 1.99 -7.45
N THR A 42 14.78 1.07 -7.20
CA THR A 42 14.58 -0.36 -7.46
C THR A 42 13.63 -0.93 -6.41
N LEU A 43 12.35 -1.04 -6.75
CA LEU A 43 11.36 -1.79 -5.98
C LEU A 43 11.41 -3.27 -6.35
N SER A 44 11.43 -4.16 -5.35
CA SER A 44 11.37 -5.61 -5.58
C SER A 44 9.98 -6.16 -5.27
N ASP A 45 9.46 -7.00 -6.16
CA ASP A 45 8.20 -7.75 -5.99
C ASP A 45 8.44 -9.09 -5.27
N GLU A 46 9.16 -9.05 -4.16
CA GLU A 46 9.37 -10.24 -3.34
C GLU A 46 8.00 -10.72 -2.80
N PRO A 47 7.66 -12.01 -2.95
CA PRO A 47 6.41 -12.51 -2.43
C PRO A 47 6.29 -12.28 -0.92
N ILE A 48 5.18 -11.68 -0.50
CA ILE A 48 4.81 -11.59 0.91
C ILE A 48 4.36 -12.99 1.35
N GLU A 49 4.82 -13.42 2.52
CA GLU A 49 4.30 -14.63 3.15
C GLU A 49 2.80 -14.45 3.46
N GLU A 50 1.99 -15.47 3.22
CA GLU A 50 0.60 -15.42 3.68
C GLU A 50 0.55 -15.48 5.20
N GLY A 51 -0.38 -14.75 5.81
CA GLY A 51 -0.47 -14.71 7.26
C GLY A 51 -1.35 -13.59 7.78
N VAL A 52 -1.31 -13.42 9.09
CA VAL A 52 -2.00 -12.34 9.80
C VAL A 52 -0.99 -11.27 10.16
N TYR A 53 -1.36 -10.01 9.95
CA TYR A 53 -0.47 -8.86 10.05
C TYR A 53 -1.17 -7.68 10.70
N GLN A 54 -0.39 -6.88 11.39
CA GLN A 54 -0.65 -5.44 11.50
C GLN A 54 -0.01 -4.76 10.29
N ILE A 55 -0.74 -3.83 9.67
CA ILE A 55 -0.24 -2.99 8.57
C ILE A 55 -0.07 -1.60 9.16
N VAL A 56 1.17 -1.14 9.30
CA VAL A 56 1.52 0.05 10.07
C VAL A 56 2.01 1.14 9.13
N SER A 57 1.50 2.36 9.26
CA SER A 57 2.00 3.50 8.49
C SER A 57 3.44 3.81 8.88
N ALA A 58 4.35 3.85 7.91
CA ALA A 58 5.75 4.18 8.15
C ALA A 58 5.96 5.66 8.53
N SER A 59 5.00 6.54 8.23
CA SER A 59 5.11 7.97 8.54
C SER A 59 4.86 8.29 10.02
N CYS A 60 4.13 7.42 10.73
CA CYS A 60 3.65 7.73 12.08
C CYS A 60 3.45 6.54 13.02
N TYR A 61 3.73 5.32 12.56
CA TYR A 61 3.62 4.09 13.36
C TYR A 61 2.21 3.78 13.88
N LYS A 62 1.18 4.35 13.24
CA LYS A 62 -0.24 4.03 13.48
C LYS A 62 -0.69 2.89 12.56
N ASN A 63 -1.64 2.09 13.03
CA ASN A 63 -2.14 0.93 12.29
C ASN A 63 -3.22 1.33 11.29
N LEU A 64 -3.22 0.64 10.14
CA LEU A 64 -4.37 0.54 9.26
C LEU A 64 -5.52 -0.07 10.05
N ASP A 65 -6.60 0.68 10.17
CA ASP A 65 -7.67 0.44 11.13
C ASP A 65 -9.03 0.55 10.43
N VAL A 66 -9.93 -0.41 10.68
CA VAL A 66 -11.32 -0.29 10.27
C VAL A 66 -12.07 0.59 11.26
N GLU A 67 -12.64 1.70 10.79
CA GLU A 67 -13.35 2.65 11.64
C GLU A 67 -14.45 1.96 12.45
N VAL A 68 -14.28 1.99 13.78
CA VAL A 68 -15.14 1.28 14.74
C VAL A 68 -16.58 1.81 14.76
N PHE A 69 -16.79 3.10 14.49
CA PHE A 69 -18.12 3.71 14.44
C PHE A 69 -18.87 3.44 13.13
N GLY A 70 -18.19 2.95 12.09
CA GLY A 70 -18.78 2.57 10.80
C GLY A 70 -19.41 1.16 10.77
N ASN A 71 -19.71 0.58 11.94
CA ASN A 71 -20.39 -0.71 12.11
C ASN A 71 -19.82 -1.92 11.36
N ASN A 72 -18.52 -2.00 11.01
CA ASN A 72 -17.95 -3.20 10.38
C ASN A 72 -18.73 -3.71 9.13
N GLU A 73 -19.56 -2.85 8.54
CA GLU A 73 -20.43 -3.16 7.40
C GLU A 73 -19.70 -2.87 6.09
N ASN A 74 -20.31 -3.27 4.99
CA ASN A 74 -19.87 -2.84 3.67
C ASN A 74 -19.81 -1.31 3.61
N GLY A 75 -18.65 -0.81 3.21
CA GLY A 75 -18.40 0.61 3.10
C GLY A 75 -17.86 1.27 4.36
N ALA A 76 -17.57 0.52 5.43
CA ALA A 76 -16.88 1.10 6.58
C ALA A 76 -15.49 1.65 6.16
N GLN A 77 -15.22 2.90 6.54
CA GLN A 77 -13.99 3.61 6.20
C GLN A 77 -12.77 2.94 6.84
N VAL A 78 -11.66 2.93 6.11
CA VAL A 78 -10.35 2.59 6.65
C VAL A 78 -9.56 3.85 6.99
N GLN A 79 -8.94 3.86 8.15
CA GLN A 79 -8.24 4.99 8.75
C GLN A 79 -6.88 4.54 9.29
N ILE A 80 -6.11 5.49 9.82
CA ILE A 80 -5.01 5.18 10.72
C ILE A 80 -5.41 5.43 12.18
N TYR A 81 -4.96 4.57 13.08
CA TYR A 81 -5.24 4.71 14.51
C TYR A 81 -4.07 4.18 15.35
N HIS A 82 -3.82 4.77 16.52
CA HIS A 82 -2.81 4.25 17.44
C HIS A 82 -3.07 2.77 17.77
N THR A 83 -2.01 2.01 18.06
CA THR A 83 -2.14 0.59 18.43
C THR A 83 -3.05 0.43 19.65
N ASN A 84 -4.16 -0.29 19.48
CA ASN A 84 -5.15 -0.49 20.54
C ASN A 84 -5.47 -1.98 20.80
N GLY A 85 -4.78 -2.90 20.11
CA GLY A 85 -4.90 -4.35 20.33
C GLY A 85 -6.22 -4.97 19.86
N THR A 86 -7.06 -4.23 19.15
CA THR A 86 -8.35 -4.73 18.65
C THR A 86 -8.22 -5.40 17.29
N SER A 87 -9.19 -6.25 16.93
CA SER A 87 -9.26 -6.88 15.60
C SER A 87 -9.45 -5.88 14.46
N ALA A 88 -9.79 -4.62 14.74
CA ALA A 88 -9.88 -3.55 13.74
C ALA A 88 -8.55 -3.26 13.06
N GLN A 89 -7.42 -3.62 13.70
CA GLN A 89 -6.06 -3.35 13.24
C GLN A 89 -5.36 -4.57 12.66
N ILE A 90 -6.08 -5.69 12.56
CA ILE A 90 -5.51 -6.98 12.21
C ILE A 90 -6.06 -7.41 10.85
N TRP A 91 -5.14 -7.74 9.96
CA TRP A 91 -5.41 -8.02 8.56
C TRP A 91 -4.79 -9.36 8.15
N ARG A 92 -5.54 -10.19 7.44
CA ARG A 92 -5.00 -11.39 6.80
C ARG A 92 -4.59 -11.04 5.38
N ILE A 93 -3.31 -11.22 5.08
CA ILE A 93 -2.79 -11.12 3.72
C ILE A 93 -2.86 -12.52 3.10
N LYS A 94 -3.66 -12.63 2.04
CA LYS A 94 -3.85 -13.88 1.29
C LYS A 94 -3.40 -13.69 -0.15
N LYS A 95 -2.56 -14.59 -0.64
CA LYS A 95 -2.02 -14.57 -1.99
C LYS A 95 -3.08 -15.00 -3.00
N GLU A 96 -3.07 -14.31 -4.12
CA GLU A 96 -3.87 -14.57 -5.31
C GLU A 96 -2.94 -14.91 -6.49
N LYS A 97 -3.54 -15.20 -7.65
CA LYS A 97 -2.77 -15.49 -8.87
C LYS A 97 -1.96 -14.26 -9.30
N PHE A 98 -0.84 -14.50 -9.99
CA PHE A 98 -0.03 -13.46 -10.65
C PHE A 98 0.52 -12.37 -9.70
N GLY A 99 0.84 -12.72 -8.45
CA GLY A 99 1.48 -11.79 -7.50
C GLY A 99 0.55 -10.77 -6.87
N TRP A 100 -0.77 -10.96 -7.03
CA TRP A 100 -1.78 -10.15 -6.34
C TRP A 100 -2.12 -10.75 -4.98
N TYR A 101 -2.72 -9.94 -4.11
CA TYR A 101 -3.14 -10.32 -2.78
C TYR A 101 -4.51 -9.75 -2.46
N LYS A 102 -5.23 -10.42 -1.57
CA LYS A 102 -6.32 -9.83 -0.80
C LYS A 102 -5.80 -9.42 0.58
N ILE A 103 -6.29 -8.30 1.07
CA ILE A 103 -6.06 -7.81 2.43
C ILE A 103 -7.42 -7.90 3.13
N ILE A 104 -7.56 -8.84 4.06
CA ILE A 104 -8.85 -9.25 4.63
C ILE A 104 -8.92 -8.77 6.08
N SER A 105 -9.96 -8.04 6.45
CA SER A 105 -10.15 -7.58 7.83
C SER A 105 -10.51 -8.76 8.74
N LEU A 106 -9.82 -8.91 9.89
CA LEU A 106 -10.21 -9.87 10.93
C LEU A 106 -11.28 -9.31 11.87
N ARG A 107 -11.64 -8.03 11.74
CA ARG A 107 -12.81 -7.47 12.44
C ARG A 107 -14.12 -7.99 11.85
N SER A 108 -14.16 -8.22 10.54
CA SER A 108 -15.34 -8.70 9.83
C SER A 108 -15.51 -10.21 10.00
N ALA A 109 -16.68 -10.64 10.48
CA ALA A 109 -17.04 -12.06 10.54
C ALA A 109 -17.19 -12.65 9.12
N GLU A 110 -17.51 -11.79 8.15
CA GLU A 110 -17.71 -12.11 6.73
C GLU A 110 -16.42 -12.07 5.92
N ASN A 111 -15.26 -11.81 6.55
CA ASN A 111 -13.96 -11.70 5.88
C ASN A 111 -13.95 -10.62 4.77
N ARG A 112 -14.54 -9.46 5.04
CA ARG A 112 -14.49 -8.30 4.12
C ARG A 112 -13.06 -7.90 3.77
N CYS A 113 -12.87 -7.51 2.50
CA CYS A 113 -11.58 -7.13 1.93
C CYS A 113 -11.38 -5.62 1.94
N LEU A 114 -10.12 -5.18 2.00
CA LEU A 114 -9.71 -3.82 1.69
C LEU A 114 -10.09 -3.50 0.24
N ASP A 115 -10.89 -2.45 0.06
CA ASP A 115 -11.65 -2.18 -1.15
C ASP A 115 -11.56 -0.69 -1.53
N ILE A 116 -11.59 -0.42 -2.83
CA ILE A 116 -11.73 0.93 -3.38
C ILE A 116 -13.21 1.17 -3.66
N GLU A 117 -13.79 2.15 -2.96
CA GLU A 117 -15.22 2.43 -3.04
C GLU A 117 -15.68 2.65 -4.49
N ASN A 118 -16.72 1.92 -4.90
CA ASN A 118 -17.31 1.98 -6.24
C ASN A 118 -16.29 1.78 -7.39
N SER A 119 -15.15 1.12 -7.14
CA SER A 119 -14.06 1.02 -8.12
C SER A 119 -13.59 2.39 -8.64
N ASN A 120 -13.71 3.44 -7.83
CA ASN A 120 -13.33 4.80 -8.21
C ASN A 120 -11.80 4.96 -8.16
N ILE A 121 -11.18 5.15 -9.33
CA ILE A 121 -9.72 5.32 -9.45
C ILE A 121 -9.27 6.78 -9.37
N ASN A 122 -10.13 7.73 -9.00
CA ASN A 122 -9.72 9.11 -8.80
C ASN A 122 -8.84 9.23 -7.55
N ASN A 123 -7.98 10.26 -7.50
CA ASN A 123 -7.28 10.59 -6.27
C ASN A 123 -8.28 10.90 -5.16
N CYS A 124 -7.88 10.59 -3.93
CA CYS A 124 -8.69 10.77 -2.73
C CYS A 124 -9.91 9.84 -2.64
N SER A 125 -10.01 8.83 -3.51
CA SER A 125 -11.10 7.85 -3.44
C SER A 125 -11.03 7.07 -2.13
N LYS A 126 -12.20 6.83 -1.55
CA LYS A 126 -12.32 6.18 -0.25
C LYS A 126 -11.81 4.75 -0.31
N ILE A 127 -10.96 4.42 0.67
CA ILE A 127 -10.62 3.04 1.00
C ILE A 127 -11.54 2.57 2.12
N GLN A 128 -12.14 1.42 1.89
CA GLN A 128 -13.15 0.84 2.75
C GLN A 128 -12.90 -0.65 2.96
N ILE A 129 -13.74 -1.28 3.77
CA ILE A 129 -13.94 -2.72 3.71
C ILE A 129 -15.24 -3.05 2.97
N TYR A 130 -15.22 -4.12 2.18
CA TYR A 130 -16.40 -4.59 1.45
C TYR A 130 -16.33 -6.12 1.29
N ASP A 131 -17.48 -6.77 1.17
CA ASP A 131 -17.57 -8.20 0.92
C ASP A 131 -16.75 -8.58 -0.32
N ASP A 132 -16.06 -9.72 -0.29
CA ASP A 132 -15.24 -10.14 -1.44
C ASP A 132 -16.13 -10.38 -2.65
N ASN A 133 -15.97 -9.52 -3.66
CA ASN A 133 -16.78 -9.52 -4.88
C ASN A 133 -15.95 -9.93 -6.11
N GLY A 134 -14.70 -10.35 -5.91
CA GLY A 134 -13.81 -10.80 -6.98
C GLY A 134 -13.27 -9.69 -7.88
N SER A 135 -13.63 -8.42 -7.64
CA SER A 135 -13.21 -7.31 -8.48
C SER A 135 -11.73 -6.92 -8.28
N ALA A 136 -11.19 -6.18 -9.24
CA ALA A 136 -9.83 -5.63 -9.14
C ALA A 136 -9.70 -4.54 -8.05
N ALA A 137 -10.82 -3.96 -7.57
CA ALA A 137 -10.84 -2.98 -6.48
C ALA A 137 -10.33 -3.57 -5.15
N GLN A 138 -10.30 -4.91 -5.04
CA GLN A 138 -9.94 -5.66 -3.84
C GLN A 138 -8.66 -6.47 -4.03
N ARG A 139 -7.83 -6.10 -5.00
CA ARG A 139 -6.58 -6.80 -5.32
C ARG A 139 -5.42 -5.81 -5.24
N TRP A 140 -4.46 -6.19 -4.42
CA TRP A 140 -3.33 -5.35 -4.04
C TRP A 140 -2.01 -6.05 -4.36
N LYS A 141 -0.99 -5.27 -4.67
CA LYS A 141 0.38 -5.73 -4.84
C LYS A 141 1.28 -5.02 -3.85
N PHE A 142 2.23 -5.73 -3.27
CA PHE A 142 3.19 -5.17 -2.33
C PHE A 142 4.52 -4.99 -3.03
N LEU A 143 4.99 -3.76 -3.12
CA LEU A 143 6.32 -3.44 -3.64
C LEU A 143 7.23 -3.09 -2.48
N LYS A 144 8.30 -3.84 -2.28
CA LYS A 144 9.21 -3.65 -1.16
C LYS A 144 10.19 -2.51 -1.45
N ASN A 145 10.26 -1.56 -0.52
CA ASN A 145 11.24 -0.49 -0.49
C ASN A 145 12.57 -1.00 0.08
N LYS A 146 13.66 -0.27 -0.18
CA LYS A 146 15.01 -0.62 0.32
C LYS A 146 15.12 -0.64 1.84
N ASP A 147 14.31 0.17 2.53
CA ASP A 147 14.24 0.23 3.99
C ASP A 147 13.40 -0.90 4.62
N GLY A 148 12.82 -1.77 3.79
CA GLY A 148 11.97 -2.89 4.23
C GLY A 148 10.49 -2.53 4.40
N SER A 149 10.10 -1.26 4.24
CA SER A 149 8.69 -0.87 4.12
C SER A 149 8.13 -1.29 2.75
N TYR A 150 6.82 -1.13 2.57
CA TYR A 150 6.10 -1.55 1.38
C TYR A 150 5.22 -0.43 0.86
N ILE A 151 5.12 -0.34 -0.46
CA ILE A 151 4.07 0.38 -1.16
C ILE A 151 2.95 -0.63 -1.47
N ILE A 152 1.71 -0.29 -1.15
CA ILE A 152 0.54 -1.16 -1.38
C ILE A 152 -0.21 -0.62 -2.61
N VAL A 153 -0.03 -1.29 -3.74
CA VAL A 153 -0.44 -0.85 -5.08
C VAL A 153 -1.77 -1.45 -5.49
N SER A 154 -2.67 -0.64 -6.04
CA SER A 154 -3.97 -1.09 -6.54
C SER A 154 -3.87 -1.73 -7.93
N LYS A 155 -4.43 -2.96 -8.07
CA LYS A 155 -4.61 -3.61 -9.37
C LYS A 155 -5.48 -2.81 -10.33
N LEU A 156 -6.53 -2.18 -9.78
CA LEU A 156 -7.54 -1.46 -10.57
C LEU A 156 -6.96 -0.22 -11.27
N SER A 157 -5.88 0.34 -10.73
CA SER A 157 -5.26 1.57 -11.22
C SER A 157 -4.13 1.37 -12.25
N ASP A 158 -4.01 0.18 -12.83
CA ASP A 158 -2.88 -0.24 -13.66
C ASP A 158 -1.51 0.05 -13.00
N ASN A 159 -1.45 -0.16 -11.69
CA ASN A 159 -0.28 0.08 -10.82
C ASN A 159 0.14 1.55 -10.61
N LEU A 160 -0.72 2.52 -10.91
CA LEU A 160 -0.40 3.96 -10.76
C LEU A 160 -0.79 4.54 -9.39
N LYS A 161 -1.71 3.90 -8.68
CA LYS A 161 -2.24 4.41 -7.40
C LYS A 161 -2.07 3.43 -6.26
N VAL A 162 -1.87 3.99 -5.09
CA VAL A 162 -1.40 3.30 -3.89
C VAL A 162 -2.24 3.68 -2.67
N LEU A 163 -2.13 2.87 -1.64
CA LEU A 163 -2.69 3.15 -0.32
C LEU A 163 -1.91 4.31 0.33
N ASP A 164 -2.61 5.37 0.72
CA ASP A 164 -2.00 6.63 1.16
C ASP A 164 -2.71 7.17 2.42
N VAL A 165 -1.92 7.61 3.40
CA VAL A 165 -2.43 8.35 4.57
C VAL A 165 -2.80 9.76 4.14
N SER A 166 -4.08 10.10 4.22
CA SER A 166 -4.58 11.35 3.63
C SER A 166 -3.83 12.59 4.08
N LEU A 167 -3.32 13.34 3.10
CA LEU A 167 -2.50 14.54 3.28
C LEU A 167 -1.24 14.31 4.15
N GLY A 168 -0.81 13.06 4.36
CA GLY A 168 0.28 12.70 5.26
C GLY A 168 0.02 13.06 6.73
N LYS A 169 -1.24 13.29 7.14
CA LYS A 169 -1.55 13.73 8.50
C LYS A 169 -1.52 12.58 9.49
N CYS A 170 -0.70 12.73 10.54
CA CYS A 170 -0.42 11.71 11.53
C CYS A 170 -1.39 11.75 12.73
N GLU A 171 -2.68 11.88 12.48
CA GLU A 171 -3.72 12.00 13.51
C GLU A 171 -4.55 10.72 13.60
N ASP A 172 -5.04 10.40 14.79
CA ASP A 172 -5.94 9.26 14.94
C ASP A 172 -7.21 9.53 14.16
N ARG A 173 -7.74 8.48 13.52
CA ARG A 173 -8.92 8.55 12.65
C ARG A 173 -8.69 9.34 11.36
N ASN A 174 -7.44 9.72 11.05
CA ASN A 174 -7.15 10.27 9.74
C ASN A 174 -7.38 9.19 8.68
N LYS A 175 -8.00 9.59 7.56
CA LYS A 175 -8.46 8.66 6.54
C LYS A 175 -7.29 8.07 5.77
N VAL A 176 -7.47 6.83 5.34
CA VAL A 176 -6.66 6.23 4.29
C VAL A 176 -7.47 6.27 2.99
N TRP A 177 -6.81 6.66 1.91
CA TRP A 177 -7.44 6.83 0.59
C TRP A 177 -6.57 6.24 -0.52
N LEU A 178 -7.14 6.16 -1.72
CA LEU A 178 -6.38 5.86 -2.92
C LEU A 178 -5.77 7.16 -3.45
N HIS A 179 -4.47 7.17 -3.71
CA HIS A 179 -3.80 8.32 -4.30
C HIS A 179 -2.74 7.88 -5.31
N GLU A 180 -2.49 8.72 -6.32
CA GLU A 180 -1.33 8.58 -7.19
C GLU A 180 -0.03 8.50 -6.38
N TYR A 181 0.85 7.59 -6.80
CA TYR A 181 2.15 7.45 -6.16
C TYR A 181 2.95 8.75 -6.30
N ASN A 182 3.41 9.28 -5.17
CA ASN A 182 4.12 10.56 -5.09
C ASN A 182 5.47 10.47 -4.35
N GLY A 183 5.86 9.26 -3.92
CA GLY A 183 7.15 9.01 -3.26
C GLY A 183 7.25 9.51 -1.82
N THR A 184 6.17 10.01 -1.23
CA THR A 184 6.18 10.44 0.18
C THR A 184 6.04 9.26 1.14
N VAL A 185 6.55 9.41 2.36
CA VAL A 185 6.44 8.39 3.42
C VAL A 185 4.98 8.09 3.83
N ALA A 186 4.02 8.96 3.47
CA ALA A 186 2.59 8.71 3.66
C ALA A 186 2.06 7.49 2.88
N GLN A 187 2.84 6.99 1.91
CA GLN A 187 2.53 5.84 1.05
C GLN A 187 3.29 4.57 1.43
N ASN A 188 4.13 4.64 2.47
CA ASN A 188 4.95 3.53 2.94
C ASN A 188 4.30 2.83 4.14
N TRP A 189 4.31 1.50 4.11
CA TRP A 189 3.64 0.64 5.08
C TRP A 189 4.59 -0.44 5.59
N ILE A 190 4.59 -0.69 6.88
CA ILE A 190 5.36 -1.74 7.54
C ILE A 190 4.41 -2.90 7.83
N LEU A 191 4.82 -4.12 7.46
CA LEU A 191 4.08 -5.34 7.76
C LEU A 191 4.66 -5.99 9.01
N VAL A 192 3.87 -6.07 10.09
CA VAL A 192 4.25 -6.73 11.34
C VAL A 192 3.44 -8.01 11.46
N LYS A 193 4.11 -9.17 11.34
CA LYS A 193 3.45 -10.47 11.41
C LYS A 193 2.91 -10.73 12.81
N VAL A 194 1.67 -11.19 12.88
CA VAL A 194 0.95 -11.56 14.10
C VAL A 194 0.83 -13.08 14.10
N GLY A 195 1.62 -13.76 14.93
CA GLY A 195 1.50 -15.20 15.27
C GLY A 195 1.50 -16.16 14.09
#